data_AF-A0A6C0LDE3-F1
#
_entry.id   AF-A0A6C0LDE3-F1
#
_cell.length_a   1.000
_cell.length_b   1.000
_cell.length_c   1.000
_cell.angle_alpha   90.00
_cell.angle_beta   90.00
_cell.angle_gamma   90.00
#
_symmetry.space_group_name_H-M   'P 1'
#
loop_
_entity.id
_entity.type
_entity.pdbx_description
1 polymer ?
#
loop_
_entity_poly.entity_id
_entity_poly.type
_entity_poly.pdbx_seq_one_letter_code
_entity_poly.pdbx_strand_id
1 'polypeptide(L)'
;MSSTFKRLINEYKKINEIEHNLSYKLHTIDSGNVMFRCDINFFYNKLEYRIKIYYNKLYPFQPPLKLEINDNNIFNLYKKIMYKNSTLLNNNCLCCKSLLCNSNWDVSKNIIHILEEIKKVIDYNELYIKRKLLKKIALKYTNQHLDYLEQYLL
;
A
#
# COMPACT_ATOMS: atom_id res chain seq x y z
N MET A 1 27.06 -0.38 -13.84
CA MET A 1 25.92 0.13 -13.04
C MET A 1 24.63 -0.39 -13.69
N SER A 2 23.83 -1.21 -13.00
CA SER A 2 22.65 -1.87 -13.61
C SER A 2 21.60 -0.86 -14.07
N SER A 3 20.87 -1.17 -15.15
CA SER A 3 19.77 -0.34 -15.66
C SER A 3 18.69 -0.09 -14.60
N THR A 4 18.42 -1.10 -13.78
CA THR A 4 17.53 -1.04 -12.61
C THR A 4 17.95 0.05 -11.62
N PHE A 5 19.23 0.14 -11.28
CA PHE A 5 19.71 1.13 -10.32
C PHE A 5 19.52 2.56 -10.82
N LYS A 6 19.83 2.82 -12.10
CA LYS A 6 19.60 4.13 -12.73
C LYS A 6 18.11 4.50 -12.72
N ARG A 7 17.25 3.53 -13.03
CA ARG A 7 15.78 3.71 -12.99
C ARG A 7 15.31 4.06 -11.58
N LEU A 8 15.72 3.29 -10.56
CA LEU A 8 15.34 3.54 -9.17
C LEU A 8 15.80 4.92 -8.70
N ILE A 9 17.05 5.31 -8.95
CA ILE A 9 17.54 6.65 -8.60
C ILE A 9 16.65 7.74 -9.19
N ASN A 10 16.31 7.63 -10.49
CA ASN A 10 15.49 8.63 -11.16
C ASN A 10 14.06 8.68 -10.59
N GLU A 11 13.48 7.53 -10.27
CA GLU A 11 12.16 7.45 -9.64
C GLU A 11 12.15 8.11 -8.27
N TYR A 12 13.09 7.76 -7.40
CA TYR A 12 13.13 8.26 -6.03
C TYR A 12 13.52 9.75 -5.95
N LYS A 13 14.37 10.23 -6.87
CA LYS A 13 14.64 11.68 -7.00
C LYS A 13 13.36 12.47 -7.28
N LYS A 14 12.51 11.99 -8.19
CA LYS A 14 11.22 12.63 -8.49
C LYS A 14 10.27 12.65 -7.30
N ILE A 15 10.28 11.63 -6.43
CA ILE A 15 9.44 11.66 -5.23
C ILE A 15 9.82 12.81 -4.32
N ASN A 16 11.11 13.04 -4.08
CA ASN A 16 11.54 14.12 -3.19
C ASN A 16 11.09 15.51 -3.67
N GLU A 17 10.83 15.66 -4.97
CA GLU A 17 10.30 16.89 -5.56
C GLU A 17 8.77 17.03 -5.35
N ILE A 18 8.05 15.93 -5.13
CA ILE A 18 6.58 15.89 -5.09
C ILE A 18 6.06 15.72 -3.66
N GLU A 19 6.72 14.91 -2.84
CA GLU A 19 6.28 14.50 -1.50
C GLU A 19 7.32 14.89 -0.46
N HIS A 20 7.24 16.13 0.04
CA HIS A 20 8.17 16.66 1.04
C HIS A 20 8.07 15.97 2.41
N ASN A 21 7.04 15.16 2.64
CA ASN A 21 6.79 14.43 3.89
C ASN A 21 7.31 12.99 3.87
N LEU A 22 8.24 12.70 2.96
CA LEU A 22 8.80 11.38 2.77
C LEU A 22 10.32 11.43 2.90
N SER A 23 10.87 10.47 3.64
CA SER A 23 12.31 10.20 3.64
C SER A 23 12.54 8.77 3.19
N TYR A 24 13.62 8.54 2.44
CA TYR A 24 13.94 7.21 1.95
C TYR A 24 15.43 6.89 2.05
N LYS A 25 15.73 5.59 2.15
CA LYS A 25 17.08 5.04 2.06
C LYS A 25 17.09 3.85 1.11
N LEU A 26 17.91 3.92 0.07
CA LEU A 26 18.09 2.82 -0.89
C LEU A 26 19.32 1.99 -0.51
N HIS A 27 19.14 0.69 -0.41
CA HIS A 27 20.15 -0.30 -0.05
C HIS A 27 20.37 -1.26 -1.21
N THR A 28 21.63 -1.60 -1.47
CA THR A 28 22.02 -2.75 -2.30
C THR A 28 22.17 -3.94 -1.38
N ILE A 29 21.46 -5.04 -1.65
CA ILE A 29 21.44 -6.23 -0.79
C ILE A 29 22.11 -7.44 -1.46
N ASP A 30 22.08 -7.50 -2.80
CA ASP A 30 22.65 -8.57 -3.64
C ASP A 30 22.58 -9.97 -2.99
N SER A 31 21.37 -10.36 -2.56
CA SER A 31 21.12 -11.61 -1.84
C SER A 31 19.91 -12.33 -2.43
N GLY A 32 20.16 -13.53 -2.95
CA GLY A 32 19.14 -14.35 -3.60
C GLY A 32 18.48 -13.62 -4.77
N ASN A 33 17.16 -13.44 -4.69
CA ASN A 33 16.38 -12.75 -5.73
C ASN A 33 16.26 -11.23 -5.51
N VAL A 34 16.68 -10.71 -4.35
CA VAL A 34 16.57 -9.29 -4.01
C VAL A 34 17.88 -8.59 -4.34
N MET A 35 17.81 -7.59 -5.21
CA MET A 35 18.97 -6.78 -5.55
C MET A 35 18.99 -5.45 -4.79
N PHE A 36 17.83 -4.80 -4.65
CA PHE A 36 17.69 -3.53 -3.94
C PHE A 36 16.57 -3.59 -2.92
N ARG A 37 16.73 -2.83 -1.83
CA ARG A 37 15.67 -2.54 -0.86
C ARG A 37 15.59 -1.04 -0.66
N CYS A 38 14.39 -0.50 -0.70
CA CYS A 38 14.15 0.87 -0.25
C CYS A 38 13.36 0.87 1.05
N ASP A 39 13.90 1.55 2.05
CA ASP A 39 13.21 1.85 3.30
C ASP A 39 12.67 3.28 3.19
N ILE A 40 11.39 3.47 3.45
CA ILE A 40 10.70 4.75 3.33
C ILE A 40 9.97 5.04 4.63
N ASN A 41 10.18 6.21 5.21
CA ASN A 41 9.29 6.75 6.23
C ASN A 41 8.36 7.75 5.56
N PHE A 42 7.06 7.50 5.72
CA PHE A 42 6.00 8.19 5.00
C PHE A 42 4.95 8.65 6.00
N PHE A 43 4.57 9.93 5.93
CA PHE A 43 3.53 10.49 6.80
C PHE A 43 2.22 10.66 6.03
N TYR A 44 1.14 10.09 6.55
CA TYR A 44 -0.18 10.12 5.92
C TYR A 44 -1.29 10.05 6.95
N ASN A 45 -2.38 10.80 6.75
CA ASN A 45 -3.50 10.90 7.70
C ASN A 45 -3.05 11.15 9.16
N LYS A 46 -2.02 11.98 9.33
CA LYS A 46 -1.42 12.33 10.63
C LYS A 46 -0.70 11.18 11.36
N LEU A 47 -0.38 10.10 10.65
CA LEU A 47 0.33 8.93 11.16
C LEU A 47 1.59 8.66 10.34
N GLU A 48 2.61 8.13 11.02
CA GLU A 48 3.85 7.70 10.38
C GLU A 48 3.76 6.21 9.99
N TYR A 49 4.22 5.90 8.78
CA TYR A 49 4.28 4.55 8.23
C TYR A 49 5.70 4.23 7.77
N ARG A 50 6.18 3.04 8.14
CA ARG A 50 7.46 2.49 7.68
C ARG A 50 7.20 1.52 6.54
N ILE A 51 7.67 1.87 5.35
CA ILE A 51 7.50 1.07 4.15
C ILE A 51 8.83 0.44 3.78
N LYS A 52 8.81 -0.84 3.41
CA LYS A 52 9.96 -1.53 2.81
C LYS A 52 9.57 -2.08 1.46
N ILE A 53 10.34 -1.74 0.43
CA ILE A 53 10.11 -2.19 -0.95
C ILE A 53 11.34 -2.94 -1.42
N TYR A 54 11.13 -4.17 -1.89
CA TYR A 54 12.19 -5.07 -2.33
C TYR A 54 12.12 -5.25 -3.84
N TYR A 55 13.21 -4.98 -4.52
CA TYR A 55 13.31 -5.03 -5.98
C TYR A 55 14.24 -6.16 -6.41
N ASN A 56 13.86 -6.87 -7.47
CA ASN A 56 14.73 -7.82 -8.15
C ASN A 56 15.54 -7.13 -9.27
N LYS A 57 16.42 -7.91 -9.90
CA LYS A 57 17.19 -7.49 -11.08
C LYS A 57 16.35 -7.24 -12.34
N LEU A 58 15.09 -7.66 -12.35
CA LEU A 58 14.19 -7.54 -13.50
C LEU A 58 13.34 -6.26 -13.45
N TYR A 59 13.37 -5.51 -12.36
CA TYR A 59 12.74 -4.19 -12.28
C TYR A 59 13.37 -3.24 -13.33
N PRO A 60 12.57 -2.49 -14.11
CA PRO A 60 11.12 -2.25 -13.98
C PRO A 60 10.22 -3.17 -14.83
N PHE A 61 10.76 -4.19 -15.49
CA PHE A 61 9.98 -5.13 -16.32
C PHE A 61 9.12 -6.10 -15.49
N GLN A 62 9.38 -6.16 -14.18
CA GLN A 62 8.55 -6.83 -13.20
C GLN A 62 8.27 -5.89 -12.03
N PRO A 63 7.14 -6.08 -11.32
CA PRO A 63 6.86 -5.32 -10.11
C PRO A 63 7.92 -5.59 -9.02
N PRO A 64 7.96 -4.77 -7.97
CA PRO A 64 8.72 -5.10 -6.77
C PRO A 64 8.35 -6.50 -6.25
N LEU A 65 9.35 -7.26 -5.79
CA LEU A 65 9.17 -8.61 -5.25
C LEU A 65 8.30 -8.64 -4.00
N LYS A 66 8.45 -7.62 -3.16
CA LYS A 66 7.82 -7.56 -1.84
C LYS A 66 7.62 -6.12 -1.43
N LEU A 67 6.50 -5.88 -0.76
CA LEU A 67 6.19 -4.62 -0.12
C LEU A 67 5.66 -4.87 1.29
N GLU A 68 6.21 -4.15 2.27
CA GLU A 68 5.79 -4.19 3.66
C GLU A 68 5.38 -2.80 4.14
N ILE A 69 4.33 -2.74 4.96
CA ILE A 69 3.86 -1.55 5.66
C ILE A 69 3.89 -1.88 7.16
N ASN A 70 4.70 -1.16 7.94
CA ASN A 70 4.94 -1.43 9.36
C ASN A 70 5.25 -2.92 9.60
N ASP A 71 6.21 -3.45 8.84
CA ASP A 71 6.66 -4.86 8.85
C ASP A 71 5.58 -5.89 8.47
N ASN A 72 4.41 -5.45 7.99
CA ASN A 72 3.36 -6.34 7.50
C ASN A 72 3.38 -6.38 5.98
N ASN A 73 3.48 -7.59 5.42
CA ASN A 73 3.38 -7.80 3.97
C ASN A 73 2.04 -7.27 3.44
N ILE A 74 2.08 -6.45 2.38
CA ILE A 74 0.88 -5.83 1.79
C ILE A 74 -0.15 -6.85 1.33
N PHE A 75 0.25 -8.03 0.85
CA PHE A 75 -0.68 -9.09 0.46
C PHE A 75 -1.46 -9.65 1.65
N ASN A 76 -0.85 -9.70 2.84
CA ASN A 76 -1.57 -10.05 4.06
C ASN A 76 -2.54 -8.94 4.47
N LEU A 77 -2.17 -7.67 4.23
CA LEU A 77 -3.07 -6.53 4.45
C LEU A 77 -4.26 -6.57 3.49
N TYR A 78 -4.07 -6.87 2.20
CA TYR A 78 -5.17 -7.07 1.24
C TYR A 78 -6.13 -8.15 1.70
N LYS A 79 -5.63 -9.33 2.10
CA LYS A 79 -6.47 -10.42 2.62
C LYS A 79 -7.29 -9.98 3.82
N LYS A 80 -6.66 -9.28 4.76
CA LYS A 80 -7.31 -8.75 5.96
C LYS A 80 -8.36 -7.70 5.61
N ILE A 81 -8.08 -6.80 4.67
CA ILE A 81 -9.01 -5.77 4.19
C ILE A 81 -10.21 -6.40 3.51
N MET A 82 -10.00 -7.38 2.62
CA MET A 82 -11.07 -8.12 1.95
C MET A 82 -11.99 -8.79 2.95
N TYR A 83 -11.43 -9.53 3.91
CA TYR A 83 -12.21 -10.20 4.95
C TYR A 83 -13.05 -9.21 5.77
N LYS A 84 -12.45 -8.06 6.10
CA LYS A 84 -13.06 -7.02 6.92
C LYS A 84 -14.09 -6.16 6.20
N ASN A 85 -13.97 -6.02 4.89
CA ASN A 85 -14.82 -5.16 4.05
C ASN A 85 -15.55 -5.96 2.96
N SER A 86 -15.81 -7.25 3.20
CA SER A 86 -16.44 -8.16 2.23
C SER A 86 -17.80 -7.66 1.76
N THR A 87 -18.51 -6.89 2.57
CA THR A 87 -19.80 -6.27 2.20
C THR A 87 -19.67 -5.13 1.20
N LEU A 88 -18.48 -4.52 1.07
CA LEU A 88 -18.22 -3.37 0.20
C LEU A 88 -17.44 -3.77 -1.05
N LEU A 89 -16.52 -4.72 -0.87
CA LEU A 89 -15.64 -5.18 -1.92
C LEU A 89 -16.32 -6.38 -2.57
N ASN A 90 -16.95 -6.16 -3.73
CA ASN A 90 -17.42 -7.25 -4.61
C ASN A 90 -16.32 -8.32 -4.67
N ASN A 91 -16.66 -9.58 -4.34
CA ASN A 91 -15.85 -10.81 -4.11
C ASN A 91 -14.54 -11.05 -4.91
N ASN A 92 -14.18 -10.17 -5.82
CA ASN A 92 -12.90 -10.09 -6.51
C ASN A 92 -11.72 -9.96 -5.55
N CYS A 93 -10.63 -10.68 -5.83
CA CYS A 93 -9.39 -10.54 -5.06
C CYS A 93 -8.80 -9.13 -5.22
N LEU A 94 -8.63 -8.39 -4.12
CA LEU A 94 -7.82 -7.16 -4.11
C LEU A 94 -6.39 -7.43 -4.59
N CYS A 95 -5.85 -8.62 -4.31
CA CYS A 95 -4.55 -9.03 -4.80
C CYS A 95 -4.44 -9.05 -6.33
N CYS A 96 -5.53 -9.41 -7.04
CA CYS A 96 -5.57 -9.47 -8.50
C CYS A 96 -5.85 -8.10 -9.14
N LYS A 97 -6.31 -7.11 -8.36
CA LYS A 97 -6.50 -5.72 -8.79
C LYS A 97 -5.34 -4.81 -8.39
N SER A 98 -4.51 -5.26 -7.44
CA SER A 98 -3.32 -4.54 -7.00
C SER A 98 -2.37 -4.33 -8.18
N LEU A 99 -1.76 -3.15 -8.21
CA LEU A 99 -0.65 -2.82 -9.09
C LEU A 99 0.55 -3.77 -8.93
N LEU A 100 0.67 -4.44 -7.79
CA LEU A 100 1.74 -5.41 -7.53
C LEU A 100 1.47 -6.79 -8.14
N CYS A 101 0.29 -7.01 -8.74
CA CYS A 101 0.03 -8.21 -9.52
C CYS A 101 0.74 -8.10 -10.87
N ASN A 102 1.43 -9.16 -11.31
CA ASN A 102 2.16 -9.17 -12.59
C ASN A 102 1.30 -8.80 -13.79
N SER A 103 0.00 -9.11 -13.78
CA SER A 103 -0.94 -8.77 -14.86
C SER A 103 -1.27 -7.27 -14.94
N ASN A 104 -1.06 -6.52 -13.87
CA ASN A 104 -1.40 -5.09 -13.77
C ASN A 104 -0.16 -4.20 -13.73
N TRP A 105 1.03 -4.80 -13.69
CA TRP A 105 2.29 -4.09 -13.71
C TRP A 105 2.75 -3.87 -15.14
N ASP A 106 3.18 -2.66 -15.43
CA ASP A 106 3.85 -2.31 -16.68
C ASP A 106 5.03 -1.38 -16.40
N VAL A 107 5.94 -1.23 -17.36
CA VAL A 107 7.18 -0.45 -17.21
C VAL A 107 6.96 1.06 -17.06
N SER A 108 5.76 1.57 -17.30
CA SER A 108 5.39 2.96 -17.04
C SER A 108 5.08 3.20 -15.56
N LYS A 109 4.67 2.15 -14.83
CA LYS A 109 4.49 2.19 -13.37
C LYS A 109 5.83 2.42 -12.67
N ASN A 110 5.74 3.11 -11.55
CA ASN A 110 6.90 3.56 -10.78
C ASN A 110 6.51 3.68 -9.30
N ILE A 111 7.46 4.11 -8.49
CA ILE A 111 7.27 4.34 -7.06
C ILE A 111 6.09 5.25 -6.67
N ILE A 112 5.72 6.25 -7.46
CA ILE A 112 4.58 7.14 -7.16
C ILE A 112 3.30 6.31 -7.16
N HIS A 113 3.11 5.47 -8.18
CA HIS A 113 1.97 4.57 -8.26
C HIS A 113 1.95 3.53 -7.12
N ILE A 114 3.13 3.08 -6.68
CA ILE A 114 3.25 2.19 -5.52
C ILE A 114 2.83 2.92 -4.23
N LEU A 115 3.21 4.18 -4.06
CA LEU A 115 2.80 5.00 -2.91
C LEU A 115 1.29 5.26 -2.91
N GLU A 116 0.68 5.51 -4.08
CA GLU A 116 -0.77 5.61 -4.21
C GLU A 116 -1.48 4.31 -3.80
N GLU A 117 -0.94 3.16 -4.20
CA GLU A 117 -1.46 1.85 -3.79
C GLU A 117 -1.37 1.65 -2.27
N ILE A 118 -0.26 2.08 -1.64
CA ILE A 118 -0.10 2.07 -0.19
C ILE A 118 -1.15 2.95 0.49
N LYS A 119 -1.36 4.18 0.00
CA LYS A 119 -2.38 5.11 0.52
C LYS A 119 -3.76 4.46 0.49
N LYS A 120 -4.15 3.84 -0.63
CA LYS A 120 -5.41 3.09 -0.75
C LYS A 120 -5.55 1.98 0.29
N VAL A 121 -4.49 1.21 0.53
CA VAL A 121 -4.48 0.14 1.54
C VAL A 121 -4.70 0.71 2.95
N ILE A 122 -4.06 1.84 3.27
CA ILE A 122 -4.23 2.53 4.54
C ILE A 122 -5.69 3.00 4.68
N ASP A 123 -6.22 3.68 3.67
CA ASP A 123 -7.58 4.23 3.67
C ASP A 123 -8.65 3.14 3.86
N TYR A 124 -8.50 1.99 3.20
CA TYR A 124 -9.42 0.86 3.40
C TYR A 124 -9.40 0.29 4.82
N ASN A 125 -8.22 0.28 5.46
CA ASN A 125 -8.11 -0.17 6.84
C ASN A 125 -8.71 0.86 7.81
N GLU A 126 -8.52 2.16 7.56
CA GLU A 126 -9.16 3.23 8.33
C GLU A 126 -10.68 3.21 8.20
N LEU A 127 -11.21 3.06 6.99
CA LEU A 127 -12.64 2.97 6.72
C LEU A 127 -13.28 1.84 7.54
N TYR A 128 -12.64 0.67 7.59
CA TYR A 128 -13.11 -0.44 8.43
C TYR A 128 -13.15 -0.07 9.91
N ILE A 129 -12.13 0.62 10.43
CA ILE A 129 -12.08 1.05 11.82
C ILE A 129 -13.21 2.05 12.10
N LYS A 130 -13.39 3.05 11.24
CA LYS A 130 -14.46 4.06 11.34
C LYS A 130 -15.85 3.40 11.39
N ARG A 131 -16.12 2.45 10.50
CA ARG A 131 -17.38 1.66 10.50
C ARG A 131 -17.61 0.90 11.81
N LYS A 132 -16.57 0.21 12.31
CA LYS A 132 -16.66 -0.53 13.57
C LYS A 132 -16.95 0.40 14.76
N LEU A 133 -16.34 1.58 14.79
CA LEU A 133 -16.60 2.59 15.82
C LEU A 133 -18.02 3.16 15.69
N LEU A 134 -18.45 3.51 14.48
CA LEU A 134 -19.79 4.02 14.21
C LEU A 134 -20.87 3.04 14.66
N LYS A 135 -20.73 1.73 14.35
CA LYS A 135 -21.63 0.68 14.84
C LYS A 135 -21.72 0.64 16.36
N LYS A 136 -20.58 0.74 17.05
CA LYS A 136 -20.54 0.78 18.52
C LYS A 136 -21.22 2.01 19.09
N ILE A 137 -21.00 3.18 18.48
CA ILE A 137 -21.61 4.45 18.90
C ILE A 137 -23.12 4.38 18.67
N ALA A 138 -23.57 3.99 17.48
CA ALA A 138 -24.99 3.84 17.16
C ALA A 138 -25.68 2.91 18.18
N LEU A 139 -25.15 1.70 18.39
CA LEU A 139 -25.73 0.77 19.35
C LEU A 139 -25.79 1.35 20.77
N LYS A 140 -24.74 2.07 21.21
CA LYS A 140 -24.69 2.69 22.54
C LYS A 140 -25.76 3.77 22.75
N TYR A 141 -26.04 4.58 21.73
CA TYR A 141 -26.89 5.78 21.88
C TYR A 141 -28.32 5.59 21.35
N THR A 142 -28.55 4.72 20.36
CA THR A 142 -29.87 4.48 19.79
C THR A 142 -30.45 3.13 20.17
N ASN A 143 -29.64 2.21 20.71
CA ASN A 143 -30.00 0.80 20.92
C ASN A 143 -30.51 0.12 19.64
N GLN A 144 -30.09 0.61 18.47
CA GLN A 144 -30.48 0.10 17.16
C GLN A 144 -29.25 -0.22 16.33
N HIS A 145 -29.38 -1.25 15.48
CA HIS A 145 -28.43 -1.53 14.42
C HIS A 145 -28.74 -0.61 13.22
N LEU A 146 -27.94 0.44 13.07
CA LEU A 146 -28.08 1.42 11.98
C LEU A 146 -27.12 1.10 10.83
N ASP A 147 -27.26 -0.08 10.23
CA ASP A 147 -26.33 -0.59 9.22
C ASP A 147 -26.23 0.30 7.97
N TYR A 148 -27.28 1.07 7.66
CA TYR A 148 -27.29 2.04 6.56
C TYR A 148 -26.32 3.21 6.77
N LEU A 149 -25.95 3.55 8.02
CA LEU A 149 -25.00 4.63 8.28
C LEU A 149 -23.61 4.33 7.72
N GLU A 150 -23.28 3.06 7.51
CA GLU A 150 -22.02 2.66 6.90
C GLU A 150 -21.90 3.11 5.44
N GLN A 151 -23.03 3.34 4.75
CA GLN A 151 -23.05 3.80 3.36
C GLN A 151 -22.62 5.28 3.23
N TYR A 152 -22.77 6.08 4.29
CA TYR A 152 -22.36 7.49 4.31
C TYR A 152 -20.85 7.69 4.56
N LEU A 153 -20.09 6.60 4.74
CA LEU A 153 -18.64 6.64 4.89
C LEU A 153 -17.89 6.33 3.57
N LEU A 154 -18.62 6.01 2.50
CA LEU A 154 -18.11 5.75 1.15
C LEU A 154 -18.08 7.03 0.32
#